data_AF-A0A9E1EU77-F1
#
_entry.id   AF-A0A9E1EU77-F1
#
_cell.length_a   1.000
_cell.length_b   1.000
_cell.length_c   1.000
_cell.angle_alpha   90.00
_cell.angle_beta   90.00
_cell.angle_gamma   90.00
#
_symmetry.space_group_name_H-M   'P 1'
#
loop_
_entity.id
_entity.type
_entity.pdbx_description
1 polymer ?
#
loop_
_entity_poly.entity_id
_entity_poly.type
_entity_poly.pdbx_seq_one_letter_code
_entity_poly.pdbx_strand_id
1 'polypeptide(L)'
;MGSFMRKLFAPWTAGDCFDDLDDFYAFLLHRNKVLNVVRVVFFLIAAVCLMLGYAFEPQPYNSVAVGALILALGLSLVIIQNEKQLPPELQNQKS
;
A
#
# COMPACT_ATOMS: atom_id res chain seq x y z
N MET A 1 -12.08 -16.36 10.72
CA MET A 1 -11.29 -16.13 9.48
C MET A 1 -11.73 -14.88 8.71
N GLY A 2 -13.03 -14.59 8.58
CA GLY A 2 -13.53 -13.44 7.81
C GLY A 2 -13.10 -12.05 8.31
N SER A 3 -12.98 -11.82 9.64
CA SER A 3 -12.56 -10.51 10.17
C SER A 3 -11.09 -10.21 9.91
N PHE A 4 -10.21 -11.23 9.96
CA PHE A 4 -8.78 -11.08 9.65
C PHE A 4 -8.56 -10.78 8.17
N MET A 5 -9.27 -11.49 7.27
CA MET A 5 -9.20 -11.21 5.83
C MET A 5 -9.75 -9.83 5.48
N ARG A 6 -10.83 -9.37 6.13
CA ARG A 6 -11.32 -7.98 6.00
C ARG A 6 -10.30 -6.98 6.53
N LYS A 7 -9.74 -7.21 7.73
CA LYS A 7 -8.64 -6.39 8.29
C LYS A 7 -7.40 -6.38 7.41
N LEU A 8 -7.17 -7.40 6.56
CA LEU A 8 -6.01 -7.52 5.68
C LEU A 8 -6.26 -7.01 4.25
N PHE A 9 -7.43 -7.21 3.66
CA PHE A 9 -7.71 -6.85 2.26
C PHE A 9 -8.65 -5.66 2.09
N ALA A 10 -9.53 -5.39 3.06
CA ALA A 10 -10.51 -4.31 3.04
C ALA A 10 -10.63 -3.62 4.41
N PRO A 11 -9.52 -3.07 4.96
CA PRO A 11 -9.51 -2.50 6.32
C PRO A 11 -10.43 -1.29 6.45
N TRP A 12 -10.73 -0.59 5.35
CA TRP A 12 -11.72 0.50 5.28
C TRP A 12 -13.15 0.05 5.60
N THR A 13 -13.44 -1.26 5.66
CA THR A 13 -14.73 -1.83 6.12
C THR A 13 -14.61 -2.57 7.45
N ALA A 14 -13.45 -2.47 8.12
CA ALA A 14 -13.20 -3.14 9.40
C ALA A 14 -13.51 -2.26 10.62
N GLY A 15 -14.17 -1.10 10.43
CA GLY A 15 -14.57 -0.19 11.52
C GLY A 15 -15.45 -0.90 12.55
N ASP A 16 -16.38 -1.76 12.10
CA ASP A 16 -17.26 -2.56 12.97
C ASP A 16 -16.52 -3.62 13.82
N CYS A 17 -15.21 -3.78 13.64
CA CYS A 17 -14.38 -4.71 14.43
C CYS A 17 -13.56 -4.01 15.53
N PHE A 18 -13.77 -2.71 15.76
CA PHE A 18 -13.13 -1.94 16.82
C PHE A 18 -14.20 -1.29 17.69
N ASP A 19 -13.98 -1.29 19.00
CA ASP A 19 -14.90 -0.68 19.97
C ASP A 19 -14.82 0.86 19.95
N ASP A 20 -13.69 1.42 19.51
CA ASP A 20 -13.43 2.87 19.40
C ASP A 20 -12.94 3.28 18.00
N LEU A 21 -13.44 4.43 17.52
CA LEU A 21 -13.09 5.00 16.21
C LEU A 21 -11.64 5.48 16.15
N ASP A 22 -11.10 5.99 17.27
CA ASP A 22 -9.73 6.48 17.36
C ASP A 22 -8.70 5.35 17.21
N ASP A 23 -8.97 4.18 17.79
CA ASP A 23 -8.15 2.98 17.61
C ASP A 23 -8.19 2.47 16.16
N PHE A 24 -9.35 2.60 15.51
CA PHE A 24 -9.48 2.29 14.09
C PHE A 24 -8.65 3.24 13.22
N TYR A 25 -8.64 4.54 13.51
CA TYR A 25 -7.82 5.51 12.78
C TYR A 25 -6.33 5.31 13.01
N ALA A 26 -5.90 5.07 14.25
CA ALA A 26 -4.50 4.77 14.57
C ALA A 26 -4.03 3.49 13.84
N PHE A 27 -4.87 2.46 13.78
CA PHE A 27 -4.61 1.24 13.02
C PHE A 27 -4.47 1.51 11.51
N LEU A 28 -5.40 2.27 10.91
CA LEU A 28 -5.34 2.65 9.50
C LEU A 28 -4.08 3.48 9.18
N LEU A 29 -3.68 4.38 10.05
CA LEU A 29 -2.53 5.26 9.87
C LEU A 29 -1.20 4.50 9.97
N HIS A 30 -1.06 3.61 10.95
CA HIS A 30 0.08 2.69 11.05
C HIS A 30 0.19 1.81 9.82
N ARG A 31 -0.94 1.25 9.38
CA ARG A 31 -0.99 0.40 8.19
C ARG A 31 -0.65 1.17 6.92
N ASN A 32 -1.16 2.39 6.75
CA ASN A 32 -0.84 3.25 5.62
C ASN A 32 0.67 3.53 5.55
N LYS A 33 1.32 3.78 6.69
CA LYS A 33 2.78 3.94 6.78
C LYS A 33 3.52 2.68 6.31
N VAL A 34 3.12 1.50 6.78
CA VAL A 34 3.70 0.22 6.36
C VAL A 34 3.50 -0.02 4.87
N LEU A 35 2.28 0.17 4.36
CA LEU A 35 1.97 0.02 2.92
C LEU A 35 2.77 1.00 2.06
N ASN A 36 3.01 2.22 2.53
CA ASN A 36 3.83 3.20 1.83
C ASN A 36 5.30 2.75 1.77
N VAL A 37 5.85 2.23 2.86
CA VAL A 37 7.22 1.66 2.87
C VAL A 37 7.32 0.50 1.89
N VAL A 38 6.37 -0.45 1.94
CA VAL A 38 6.32 -1.59 1.02
C VAL A 38 6.22 -1.12 -0.43
N ARG A 39 5.39 -0.11 -0.72
CA ARG A 39 5.27 0.49 -2.04
C ARG A 39 6.60 1.09 -2.53
N VAL A 40 7.32 1.81 -1.68
CA VAL A 40 8.64 2.38 -2.02
C VAL A 40 9.65 1.26 -2.33
N VAL A 41 9.64 0.16 -1.57
CA VAL A 41 10.47 -1.01 -1.86
C VAL A 41 10.15 -1.61 -3.23
N PHE A 42 8.87 -1.75 -3.59
CA PHE A 42 8.49 -2.20 -4.93
C PHE A 42 8.96 -1.25 -6.03
N PHE A 43 8.89 0.07 -5.82
CA PHE A 43 9.44 1.04 -6.77
C PHE A 43 10.96 0.94 -6.90
N LEU A 44 11.68 0.71 -5.79
CA LEU A 44 13.13 0.49 -5.84
C LEU A 44 13.48 -0.79 -6.61
N ILE A 45 12.76 -1.90 -6.35
CA ILE A 45 12.94 -3.14 -7.09
C ILE A 45 12.66 -2.93 -8.58
N ALA A 46 11.56 -2.25 -8.92
CA ALA A 46 11.23 -1.93 -10.31
C ALA A 46 12.33 -1.08 -10.96
N ALA A 47 12.85 -0.05 -10.29
CA ALA A 47 13.92 0.79 -10.79
C ALA A 47 15.22 0.01 -11.04
N VAL A 48 15.61 -0.86 -10.09
CA VAL A 48 16.79 -1.73 -10.24
C VAL A 48 16.60 -2.71 -11.39
N CYS A 49 15.44 -3.36 -11.48
CA CYS A 49 15.12 -4.26 -12.60
C CYS A 49 15.13 -3.55 -13.95
N LEU A 50 14.61 -2.32 -14.05
CA LEU A 50 14.67 -1.53 -15.27
C LEU A 50 16.10 -1.14 -15.64
N MET A 51 16.94 -0.75 -14.67
CA MET A 51 18.35 -0.48 -14.93
C MET A 51 19.10 -1.73 -15.40
N LEU A 52 18.85 -2.89 -14.78
CA LEU A 52 19.44 -4.16 -15.21
C LEU A 52 18.91 -4.60 -16.58
N GLY A 53 17.63 -4.42 -16.87
CA GLY A 53 17.04 -4.69 -18.18
C GLY A 53 17.53 -3.75 -19.29
N TYR A 54 18.03 -2.56 -18.93
CA TYR A 54 18.71 -1.67 -19.86
C TYR A 54 20.17 -2.10 -20.13
N ALA A 55 20.87 -2.61 -19.11
CA ALA A 55 22.26 -3.03 -19.21
C ALA A 55 22.45 -4.46 -19.75
N PHE A 56 21.46 -5.33 -19.59
CA PHE A 56 21.46 -6.74 -19.99
C PHE A 56 20.25 -7.07 -20.89
N GLU A 57 19.99 -8.36 -21.17
CA GLU A 57 18.81 -8.79 -21.93
C GLU A 57 17.50 -8.35 -21.24
N PRO A 58 16.63 -7.56 -21.90
CA PRO A 58 15.53 -6.86 -21.25
C PRO A 58 14.35 -7.77 -20.84
N GLN A 59 14.22 -8.95 -21.45
CA GLN A 59 13.00 -9.74 -21.38
C GLN A 59 12.62 -10.22 -19.96
N PRO A 60 13.53 -10.83 -19.16
CA PRO A 60 13.16 -11.26 -17.81
C PRO A 60 13.00 -10.08 -16.83
N TYR A 61 13.84 -9.05 -16.95
CA TYR A 61 13.87 -7.94 -16.00
C TYR A 61 12.70 -6.97 -16.18
N ASN A 62 12.29 -6.69 -17.42
CA ASN A 62 11.12 -5.84 -17.68
C ASN A 62 9.82 -6.48 -17.17
N SER A 63 9.66 -7.80 -17.30
CA SER A 63 8.47 -8.49 -16.76
C SER A 63 8.38 -8.38 -15.23
N VAL A 64 9.51 -8.54 -14.54
CA VAL A 64 9.57 -8.36 -13.07
C VAL A 64 9.31 -6.91 -12.68
N ALA A 65 9.87 -5.94 -13.40
CA ALA A 65 9.62 -4.53 -13.15
C ALA A 65 8.14 -4.16 -13.33
N VAL A 66 7.51 -4.60 -14.42
CA VAL A 66 6.08 -4.37 -14.67
C VAL A 66 5.23 -5.00 -13.56
N GLY A 67 5.55 -6.23 -13.14
CA GLY A 67 4.88 -6.89 -12.02
C GLY A 67 4.99 -6.08 -10.72
N ALA A 68 6.19 -5.60 -10.38
CA ALA A 68 6.41 -4.77 -9.20
C ALA A 68 5.65 -3.43 -9.26
N LEU A 69 5.57 -2.80 -10.44
CA LEU A 69 4.81 -1.56 -10.64
C LEU A 69 3.30 -1.77 -10.49
N ILE A 70 2.75 -2.87 -11.02
CA ILE A 70 1.32 -3.21 -10.84
C ILE A 70 1.00 -3.40 -9.35
N LEU A 71 1.87 -4.10 -8.61
CA LEU A 71 1.71 -4.26 -7.16
C LEU A 71 1.81 -2.93 -6.41
N ALA A 72 2.76 -2.06 -6.77
CA ALA A 72 2.90 -0.72 -6.20
C ALA A 72 1.66 0.17 -6.46
N LEU A 73 1.06 0.06 -7.65
CA LEU A 73 -0.18 0.74 -8.01
C LEU A 73 -1.37 0.20 -7.19
N GLY A 74 -1.50 -1.11 -7.06
CA GLY A 74 -2.53 -1.74 -6.22
C GLY A 74 -2.42 -1.28 -4.75
N LEU A 75 -1.21 -1.25 -4.21
CA LEU A 75 -0.93 -0.73 -2.86
C LEU A 75 -1.31 0.75 -2.73
N SER A 76 -1.04 1.56 -3.76
CA SER A 76 -1.43 2.98 -3.77
C SER A 76 -2.94 3.18 -3.72
N LEU A 77 -3.72 2.38 -4.45
CA LEU A 77 -5.18 2.44 -4.41
C LEU A 77 -5.71 2.07 -3.03
N VAL A 78 -5.15 1.04 -2.38
CA VAL A 78 -5.52 0.66 -1.01
C VAL A 78 -5.23 1.78 -0.02
N ILE A 79 -4.08 2.43 -0.14
CA ILE A 79 -3.72 3.60 0.69
C ILE A 79 -4.73 4.74 0.51
N ILE A 80 -5.08 5.07 -0.73
CA ILE A 80 -6.04 6.15 -1.03
C ILE A 80 -7.44 5.81 -0.48
N GLN A 81 -7.88 4.56 -0.61
CA GLN A 81 -9.16 4.11 -0.04
C GLN A 81 -9.16 4.23 1.49
N ASN A 82 -8.04 3.93 2.15
CA ASN A 82 -7.89 4.10 3.59
C ASN A 82 -7.90 5.57 4.01
N GLU A 83 -7.21 6.44 3.26
CA GLU A 83 -7.16 7.88 3.53
C GLU A 83 -8.52 8.54 3.41
N LYS A 84 -9.36 8.11 2.45
CA LYS A 84 -10.74 8.59 2.32
C LYS A 84 -11.61 8.31 3.54
N GLN A 85 -11.27 7.32 4.36
CA GLN A 85 -11.98 7.02 5.60
C GLN A 85 -11.47 7.80 6.81
N LEU A 86 -10.27 8.40 6.72
CA LEU A 86 -9.71 9.20 7.82
C LEU A 86 -10.40 10.57 7.90
N PRO A 87 -10.56 11.14 9.11
CA PRO A 87 -11.01 12.51 9.25
C PRO A 87 -10.01 13.50 8.61
N PRO A 88 -10.49 14.64 8.08
CA PRO A 88 -9.66 15.60 7.33
C PRO A 88 -8.49 16.18 8.15
N GLU A 89 -8.62 16.21 9.48
CA GLU A 89 -7.58 16.58 10.44
C GLU A 89 -6.34 15.67 10.32
N LEU A 90 -6.54 14.36 10.16
CA LEU A 90 -5.46 13.36 10.08
C LEU A 90 -4.94 13.15 8.66
N GLN A 91 -5.69 13.57 7.63
CA GLN A 91 -5.24 13.51 6.23
C GLN A 91 -4.12 14.53 5.96
N ASN A 92 -4.18 15.72 6.56
CA ASN A 92 -3.21 16.79 6.34
C ASN A 92 -1.87 16.60 7.07
N GLN A 93 -1.80 15.70 8.06
CA GLN A 93 -0.56 15.40 8.78
C GLN A 93 0.46 14.57 7.97
N LYS A 94 0.13 14.19 6.73
CA LYS A 94 0.99 13.40 5.86
C LYS A 94 1.92 14.23 4.96
N SER A 95 1.89 15.57 5.05
CA SER A 95 2.78 16.45 4.27
C SER A 95 4.16 16.61 4.90
#